data_AF-A0A3M5P9N8-F1
#
_entry.id   AF-A0A3M5P9N8-F1
#
_cell.length_a   1.000
_cell.length_b   1.000
_cell.length_c   1.000
_cell.angle_alpha   90.00
_cell.angle_beta   90.00
_cell.angle_gamma   90.00
#
_symmetry.space_group_name_H-M   'P 1'
#
loop_
_entity.id
_entity.type
_entity.pdbx_description
1 polymer ?
#
loop_
_entity_poly.entity_id
_entity_poly.type
_entity_poly.pdbx_seq_one_letter_code
_entity_poly.pdbx_strand_id
1 'polypeptide(L)'
;MNTPSEIDISGLRCYDKTVDDVTYSVPRGITREARGRVWIVRVLKNKQVQVYARFPDLRFGGTRRALNAAIIHLLHSGHAWRREDVLQLSEHAAVHWRKRSGVGLCAVAYVTRQGPGRGETYFLSTYKRVASGRGLEKFRSRLVDVLEGAHELHDGPGIPYSIQKRIRQSVDQLLESRRFQGFMEAGKRKADHIAVNEYVERLAREGEG
;
A
#
# COMPACT_ATOMS: atom_id res chain seq x y z
N MET A 1 -20.89 26.93 1.39
CA MET A 1 -19.44 26.95 1.66
C MET A 1 -18.98 25.52 1.83
N ASN A 2 -18.25 24.96 0.87
CA ASN A 2 -17.86 23.56 0.89
C ASN A 2 -16.57 23.38 1.67
N THR A 3 -16.63 22.58 2.73
CA THR A 3 -15.50 22.15 3.54
C THR A 3 -14.46 21.49 2.63
N PRO A 4 -13.19 21.95 2.60
CA PRO A 4 -12.13 21.20 1.95
C PRO A 4 -11.84 19.99 2.83
N SER A 5 -12.39 18.83 2.48
CA SER A 5 -12.06 17.57 3.12
C SER A 5 -10.54 17.38 3.00
N GLU A 6 -9.83 17.48 4.13
CA GLU A 6 -8.43 17.11 4.26
C GLU A 6 -8.29 15.65 3.86
N ILE A 7 -7.82 15.40 2.63
CA ILE A 7 -7.42 14.05 2.23
C ILE A 7 -6.01 13.84 2.78
N ASP A 8 -5.94 13.45 4.05
CA ASP A 8 -4.75 12.80 4.59
C ASP A 8 -4.57 11.47 3.84
N ILE A 9 -3.51 11.38 3.03
CA ILE A 9 -3.20 10.23 2.17
C ILE A 9 -2.38 9.17 2.94
N SER A 10 -2.55 9.12 4.26
CA SER A 10 -1.90 8.14 5.14
C SER A 10 -2.52 6.75 4.96
N GLY A 11 -2.24 6.15 3.80
CA GLY A 11 -2.40 4.72 3.52
C GLY A 11 -3.82 4.24 3.24
N LEU A 12 -3.91 3.26 2.34
CA LEU A 12 -4.85 2.14 2.43
C LEU A 12 -6.20 2.16 1.72
N ARG A 13 -6.57 3.05 0.79
CA ARG A 13 -7.87 2.82 0.10
C ARG A 13 -7.82 3.08 -1.40
N CYS A 14 -7.60 2.03 -2.20
CA CYS A 14 -8.29 1.99 -3.48
C CYS A 14 -9.81 1.90 -3.20
N TYR A 15 -10.63 2.47 -4.06
CA TYR A 15 -12.07 2.30 -4.03
C TYR A 15 -12.52 1.63 -5.33
N ASP A 16 -13.57 0.84 -5.24
CA ASP A 16 -14.14 0.20 -6.42
C ASP A 16 -14.98 1.23 -7.20
N LYS A 17 -14.69 1.37 -8.49
CA LYS A 17 -15.42 2.24 -9.42
C LYS A 17 -15.81 1.45 -10.65
N THR A 18 -17.12 1.32 -10.88
CA THR A 18 -17.62 0.76 -12.13
C THR A 18 -17.67 1.82 -13.22
N VAL A 19 -17.06 1.52 -14.36
CA VAL A 19 -17.08 2.34 -15.57
C VAL A 19 -17.31 1.39 -16.74
N ASP A 20 -18.36 1.64 -17.52
CA ASP A 20 -18.74 0.81 -18.67
C ASP A 20 -18.84 -0.69 -18.27
N ASP A 21 -19.57 -0.97 -17.18
CA ASP A 21 -19.78 -2.31 -16.60
C ASP A 21 -18.54 -3.07 -16.12
N VAL A 22 -17.38 -2.40 -16.05
CA VAL A 22 -16.14 -2.96 -15.50
C VAL A 22 -15.78 -2.26 -14.19
N THR A 23 -15.57 -3.05 -13.12
CA THR A 23 -15.14 -2.53 -11.81
C THR A 23 -13.62 -2.42 -11.72
N TYR A 24 -13.16 -1.19 -11.48
CA TYR A 24 -11.75 -0.86 -11.28
C TYR A 24 -11.44 -0.62 -9.81
N SER A 25 -10.28 -1.09 -9.36
CA SER A 25 -9.71 -0.68 -8.06
C SER A 25 -8.93 0.62 -8.25
N VAL A 26 -9.56 1.76 -7.95
CA VAL A 26 -9.05 3.10 -8.24
C VAL A 26 -8.31 3.67 -7.03
N PRO A 27 -7.03 4.08 -7.14
CA PRO A 27 -6.34 4.70 -6.02
C PRO A 27 -6.98 6.04 -5.63
N ARG A 28 -7.02 6.34 -4.31
CA ARG A 28 -7.37 7.68 -3.82
C ARG A 28 -6.43 8.71 -4.43
N GLY A 29 -7.00 9.84 -4.87
CA GLY A 29 -6.30 10.87 -5.64
C GLY A 29 -6.73 10.94 -7.10
N ILE A 30 -7.54 10.00 -7.58
CA ILE A 30 -8.20 10.08 -8.89
C ILE A 30 -9.66 10.48 -8.72
N THR A 31 -10.05 11.56 -9.39
CA THR A 31 -11.41 12.10 -9.39
C THR A 31 -11.92 12.30 -10.81
N ARG A 32 -13.25 12.22 -10.98
CA ARG A 32 -13.90 12.45 -12.26
C ARG A 32 -14.47 13.87 -12.32
N GLU A 33 -14.04 14.64 -13.30
CA GLU A 33 -14.69 15.88 -13.69
C GLU A 33 -15.68 15.57 -14.82
N ALA A 34 -16.96 15.45 -14.48
CA ALA A 34 -18.00 14.98 -15.41
C ALA A 34 -18.22 15.93 -16.60
N ARG A 35 -18.26 17.25 -16.35
CA ARG A 35 -18.51 18.27 -17.40
C ARG A 35 -17.38 18.33 -18.42
N GLY A 36 -16.13 18.33 -17.95
CA GLY A 36 -14.95 18.35 -18.81
C GLY A 36 -14.59 17.00 -19.43
N ARG A 37 -15.36 15.94 -19.15
CA ARG A 37 -15.10 14.55 -19.56
C ARG A 37 -13.62 14.16 -19.36
N VAL A 38 -13.13 14.38 -18.13
CA VAL A 38 -11.70 14.23 -17.80
C VAL A 38 -11.52 13.59 -16.43
N TRP A 39 -10.54 12.69 -16.34
CA TRP A 39 -10.04 12.19 -15.05
C TRP A 39 -8.91 13.08 -14.55
N ILE A 40 -8.96 13.46 -13.29
CA ILE A 40 -7.96 14.30 -12.63
C ILE A 40 -7.25 13.46 -11.59
N VAL A 41 -5.92 13.37 -11.74
CA VAL A 41 -5.02 12.86 -10.71
C VAL A 41 -4.51 14.03 -9.90
N ARG A 42 -4.69 13.99 -8.58
CA ARG A 42 -4.15 15.00 -7.66
C ARG A 42 -3.72 14.35 -6.33
N VAL A 43 -2.48 14.59 -5.93
CA VAL A 43 -1.89 14.12 -4.67
C VAL A 43 -1.37 15.33 -3.89
N LEU A 44 -1.81 15.49 -2.65
CA LEU A 44 -1.36 16.51 -1.72
C LEU A 44 -0.57 15.88 -0.56
N LYS A 45 0.63 16.38 -0.26
CA LYS A 45 1.40 15.97 0.93
C LYS A 45 1.93 17.22 1.61
N ASN A 46 1.76 17.32 2.93
CA ASN A 46 2.16 18.51 3.70
C ASN A 46 1.63 19.82 3.09
N LYS A 47 0.35 19.83 2.66
CA LYS A 47 -0.33 20.95 1.98
C LYS A 47 0.28 21.36 0.62
N GLN A 48 1.24 20.61 0.08
CA GLN A 48 1.82 20.84 -1.23
C GLN A 48 1.34 19.81 -2.25
N VAL A 49 1.10 20.25 -3.49
CA VAL A 49 0.79 19.36 -4.61
C VAL A 49 2.04 18.60 -5.00
N GLN A 50 2.00 17.28 -4.86
CA GLN A 50 3.08 16.38 -5.24
C GLN A 50 2.87 15.84 -6.65
N VAL A 51 1.61 15.59 -7.04
CA VAL A 51 1.24 15.09 -8.36
C VAL A 51 -0.02 15.80 -8.81
N TYR A 52 -0.01 16.26 -10.07
CA TYR A 52 -1.20 16.77 -10.73
C TYR A 52 -1.16 16.41 -12.22
N ALA A 53 -2.21 15.77 -12.72
CA ALA A 53 -2.35 15.44 -14.14
C ALA A 53 -3.81 15.31 -14.57
N ARG A 54 -4.08 15.57 -15.85
CA ARG A 54 -5.42 15.51 -16.46
C ARG A 54 -5.43 14.50 -17.60
N PHE A 55 -6.45 13.65 -17.64
CA PHE A 55 -6.64 12.58 -18.62
C PHE A 55 -8.01 12.72 -19.31
N PRO A 56 -8.13 13.54 -20.37
CA PRO A 56 -9.39 13.77 -21.07
C PRO A 56 -9.80 12.57 -21.91
N ASP A 57 -11.07 12.19 -21.89
CA ASP A 57 -11.55 10.97 -22.56
C ASP A 57 -11.21 10.94 -24.05
N LEU A 58 -11.35 12.08 -24.74
CA LEU A 58 -11.08 12.21 -26.17
C LEU A 58 -9.63 11.84 -26.53
N ARG A 59 -8.67 12.24 -25.70
CA ARG A 59 -7.24 11.99 -25.95
C ARG A 59 -6.86 10.53 -25.78
N PHE A 60 -7.59 9.80 -24.93
CA PHE A 60 -7.28 8.41 -24.60
C PHE A 60 -8.26 7.40 -25.24
N GLY A 61 -9.19 7.87 -26.09
CA GLY A 61 -10.13 7.00 -26.79
C GLY A 61 -11.22 6.42 -25.89
N GLY A 62 -11.71 7.20 -24.92
CA GLY A 62 -12.87 6.88 -24.09
C GLY A 62 -12.62 6.92 -22.58
N THR A 63 -13.71 7.00 -21.82
CA THR A 63 -13.72 7.14 -20.34
C THR A 63 -12.88 6.06 -19.66
N ARG A 64 -13.04 4.81 -20.09
CA ARG A 64 -12.32 3.65 -19.54
C ARG A 64 -10.81 3.72 -19.76
N ARG A 65 -10.38 4.05 -20.98
CA ARG A 65 -8.96 4.14 -21.33
C ARG A 65 -8.29 5.33 -20.64
N ALA A 66 -9.00 6.45 -20.52
CA ALA A 66 -8.56 7.60 -19.75
C ALA A 66 -8.40 7.28 -18.25
N LEU A 67 -9.36 6.54 -17.65
CA LEU A 67 -9.24 6.07 -16.27
C LEU A 67 -8.03 5.15 -16.11
N ASN A 68 -7.83 4.20 -17.01
CA ASN A 68 -6.68 3.30 -16.95
C ASN A 68 -5.35 4.05 -17.03
N ALA A 69 -5.24 5.04 -17.93
CA ALA A 69 -4.06 5.89 -18.02
C ALA A 69 -3.83 6.71 -16.74
N ALA A 70 -4.89 7.23 -16.12
CA ALA A 70 -4.83 7.95 -14.85
C ALA A 70 -4.35 7.05 -13.70
N ILE A 71 -4.85 5.81 -13.62
CA ILE A 71 -4.42 4.80 -12.63
C ILE A 71 -2.94 4.48 -12.84
N ILE A 72 -2.54 4.17 -14.08
CA ILE A 72 -1.16 3.88 -14.43
C ILE A 72 -0.27 5.07 -14.01
N HIS A 73 -0.62 6.29 -14.38
CA HIS A 73 0.16 7.48 -14.05
C HIS A 73 0.34 7.65 -12.53
N LEU A 74 -0.74 7.55 -11.76
CA LEU A 74 -0.68 7.73 -10.31
C LEU A 74 0.09 6.60 -9.60
N LEU A 75 0.05 5.37 -10.13
CA LEU A 75 0.88 4.28 -9.64
C LEU A 75 2.37 4.52 -9.95
N HIS A 76 2.68 4.99 -11.16
CA HIS A 76 4.07 5.28 -11.56
C HIS A 76 4.64 6.52 -10.87
N SER A 77 3.81 7.44 -10.39
CA SER A 77 4.29 8.57 -9.59
C SER A 77 4.82 8.14 -8.22
N GLY A 78 4.66 6.88 -7.81
CA GLY A 78 5.11 6.38 -6.51
C GLY A 78 4.31 6.90 -5.31
N HIS A 79 3.18 7.59 -5.58
CA HIS A 79 2.31 8.18 -4.56
C HIS A 79 1.02 7.37 -4.32
N ALA A 80 0.75 6.36 -5.14
CA ALA A 80 -0.30 5.39 -4.91
C ALA A 80 0.22 3.96 -4.82
N TRP A 81 -0.60 3.15 -4.16
CA TRP A 81 -0.37 1.73 -3.90
C TRP A 81 -1.43 0.93 -4.64
N ARG A 82 -1.04 -0.18 -5.25
CA ARG A 82 -1.98 -1.21 -5.74
C ARG A 82 -2.55 -1.98 -4.54
N ARG A 83 -3.68 -2.66 -4.76
CA ARG A 83 -4.27 -3.55 -3.75
C ARG A 83 -3.26 -4.65 -3.37
N GLU A 84 -2.53 -5.17 -4.36
CA GLU A 84 -1.49 -6.18 -4.17
C GLU A 84 -0.27 -5.66 -3.39
N ASP A 85 -0.11 -4.34 -3.23
CA ASP A 85 0.98 -3.78 -2.43
C ASP A 85 0.70 -3.87 -0.92
N VAL A 86 -0.51 -4.32 -0.54
CA VAL A 86 -0.95 -4.54 0.84
C VAL A 86 -1.30 -6.02 1.02
N LEU A 87 -0.65 -6.66 1.98
CA LEU A 87 -0.98 -8.02 2.40
C LEU A 87 -1.99 -7.95 3.54
N GLN A 88 -3.27 -8.14 3.22
CA GLN A 88 -4.33 -8.22 4.24
C GLN A 88 -4.20 -9.53 5.03
N LEU A 89 -4.11 -9.44 6.35
CA LEU A 89 -4.01 -10.60 7.25
C LEU A 89 -5.37 -10.98 7.85
N SER A 90 -6.14 -10.00 8.28
CA SER A 90 -7.50 -10.13 8.84
C SER A 90 -8.29 -8.86 8.56
N GLU A 91 -9.52 -8.71 9.05
CA GLU A 91 -10.27 -7.44 8.97
C GLU A 91 -9.53 -6.27 9.65
N HIS A 92 -8.77 -6.59 10.70
CA HIS A 92 -8.13 -5.59 11.57
C HIS A 92 -6.62 -5.46 11.38
N ALA A 93 -5.99 -6.33 10.59
CA ALA A 93 -4.55 -6.35 10.41
C ALA A 93 -4.14 -6.39 8.94
N ALA A 94 -3.21 -5.51 8.55
CA ALA A 94 -2.66 -5.43 7.20
C ALA A 94 -1.16 -5.10 7.19
N VAL A 95 -0.41 -5.63 6.22
CA VAL A 95 1.03 -5.38 6.04
C VAL A 95 1.26 -4.59 4.76
N HIS A 96 2.20 -3.64 4.80
CA HIS A 96 2.66 -2.90 3.63
C HIS A 96 4.18 -2.73 3.68
N TRP A 97 4.76 -2.49 2.51
CA TRP A 97 6.15 -2.08 2.41
C TRP A 97 6.28 -0.59 2.71
N ARG A 98 7.25 -0.18 3.52
CA ARG A 98 7.52 1.21 3.90
C ARG A 98 9.02 1.51 3.81
N LYS A 99 9.38 2.62 3.15
CA LYS A 99 10.76 3.15 3.19
C LYS A 99 10.97 3.80 4.56
N ARG A 100 12.02 3.41 5.27
CA ARG A 100 12.48 4.06 6.51
C ARG A 100 13.92 4.53 6.32
N SER A 101 14.20 5.77 6.73
CA SER A 101 15.57 6.31 6.73
C SER A 101 16.50 5.41 7.54
N GLY A 102 17.70 5.15 7.02
CA GLY A 102 18.72 4.30 7.65
C GLY A 102 18.44 2.78 7.64
N VAL A 103 17.21 2.33 7.35
CA VAL A 103 16.83 0.91 7.35
C VAL A 103 16.52 0.40 5.94
N GLY A 104 16.07 1.28 5.05
CA GLY A 104 15.63 0.93 3.71
C GLY A 104 14.17 0.47 3.67
N LEU A 105 13.84 -0.40 2.72
CA LEU A 105 12.49 -0.90 2.55
C LEU A 105 12.16 -2.00 3.57
N CYS A 106 11.09 -1.83 4.33
CA CYS A 106 10.67 -2.78 5.36
C CYS A 106 9.17 -3.10 5.30
N ALA A 107 8.82 -4.34 5.64
CA ALA A 107 7.44 -4.74 5.84
C ALA A 107 7.01 -4.35 7.25
N VAL A 108 5.88 -3.66 7.33
CA VAL A 108 5.31 -3.18 8.58
C VAL A 108 3.84 -3.58 8.61
N ALA A 109 3.40 -4.20 9.71
CA ALA A 109 1.99 -4.48 9.93
C ALA A 109 1.34 -3.34 10.73
N TYR A 110 0.08 -3.07 10.41
CA TYR A 110 -0.77 -2.14 11.12
C TYR A 110 -1.98 -2.92 11.62
N VAL A 111 -2.22 -2.82 12.92
CA VAL A 111 -3.39 -3.41 13.58
C VAL A 111 -4.29 -2.27 14.01
N THR A 112 -5.52 -2.25 13.51
CA THR A 112 -6.50 -1.23 13.89
C THR A 112 -6.93 -1.44 15.35
N ARG A 113 -7.39 -0.37 16.01
CA ARG A 113 -8.01 -0.48 17.34
C ARG A 113 -9.51 -0.22 17.19
N GLN A 114 -10.35 -0.91 17.97
CA GLN A 114 -11.75 -0.49 18.12
C GLN A 114 -11.82 0.73 19.05
N GLY A 115 -12.36 1.85 18.54
CA GLY A 115 -12.55 3.08 19.30
C GLY A 115 -11.48 4.16 19.09
N PRO A 116 -11.53 5.26 19.87
CA PRO A 116 -10.62 6.39 19.71
C PRO A 116 -9.20 6.01 20.10
N GLY A 117 -8.25 6.29 19.21
CA GLY A 117 -6.83 6.03 19.44
C GLY A 117 -6.09 5.63 18.17
N ARG A 118 -4.76 5.59 18.27
CA ARG A 118 -3.91 5.07 17.21
C ARG A 118 -3.81 3.56 17.36
N GLY A 119 -4.03 2.82 16.28
CA GLY A 119 -3.75 1.39 16.21
C GLY A 119 -2.25 1.09 16.40
N GLU A 120 -1.91 -0.19 16.43
CA GLU A 120 -0.54 -0.63 16.65
C GLU A 120 0.22 -0.85 15.35
N THR A 121 1.55 -0.71 15.42
CA THR A 121 2.44 -0.83 14.26
C THR A 121 3.59 -1.76 14.58
N TYR A 122 3.72 -2.83 13.80
CA TYR A 122 4.70 -3.88 14.03
C TYR A 122 5.73 -3.90 12.91
N PHE A 123 7.01 -3.80 13.25
CA PHE A 123 8.07 -4.12 12.30
C PHE A 123 8.17 -5.64 12.14
N LEU A 124 8.14 -6.10 10.89
CA LEU A 124 8.27 -7.53 10.54
C LEU A 124 9.70 -7.85 10.10
N SER A 125 10.11 -7.30 8.96
CA SER A 125 11.44 -7.57 8.38
C SER A 125 11.77 -6.56 7.28
N THR A 126 13.03 -6.52 6.85
CA THR A 126 13.43 -5.74 5.67
C THR A 126 13.17 -6.53 4.39
N TYR A 127 12.84 -5.84 3.30
CA TYR A 127 12.58 -6.46 2.00
C TYR A 127 13.77 -7.34 1.57
N LYS A 128 15.00 -6.83 1.67
CA LYS A 128 16.22 -7.58 1.31
C LYS A 128 16.32 -8.93 2.05
N ARG A 129 15.97 -8.98 3.34
CA ARG A 129 16.04 -10.21 4.13
C ARG A 129 14.99 -11.22 3.68
N VAL A 130 13.74 -10.78 3.53
CA VAL A 130 12.63 -11.66 3.10
C VAL A 130 12.87 -12.16 1.68
N ALA A 131 13.26 -11.27 0.75
CA ALA A 131 13.56 -11.62 -0.63
C ALA A 131 14.73 -12.60 -0.76
N SER A 132 15.72 -12.55 0.15
CA SER A 132 16.84 -13.51 0.18
C SER A 132 16.52 -14.85 0.84
N GLY A 133 15.28 -15.07 1.29
CA GLY A 133 14.89 -16.25 2.07
C GLY A 133 15.36 -16.25 3.53
N ARG A 134 16.52 -15.65 3.84
CA ARG A 134 17.12 -15.57 5.18
C ARG A 134 16.24 -14.89 6.24
N GLY A 135 15.27 -14.09 5.83
CA GLY A 135 14.35 -13.38 6.72
C GLY A 135 12.97 -14.04 6.86
N LEU A 136 12.70 -15.16 6.18
CA LEU A 136 11.35 -15.68 6.03
C LEU A 136 10.81 -16.27 7.34
N GLU A 137 11.62 -17.02 8.08
CA GLU A 137 11.21 -17.59 9.38
C GLU A 137 10.89 -16.50 10.41
N LYS A 138 11.76 -15.49 10.52
CA LYS A 138 11.50 -14.33 11.38
C LYS A 138 10.27 -13.56 10.92
N PHE A 139 10.09 -13.38 9.62
CA PHE A 139 8.90 -12.73 9.08
C PHE A 139 7.62 -13.48 9.42
N ARG A 140 7.63 -14.81 9.27
CA ARG A 140 6.56 -15.72 9.67
C ARG A 140 6.22 -15.57 11.15
N SER A 141 7.22 -15.68 12.04
CA SER A 141 7.02 -15.52 13.48
C SER A 141 6.39 -14.15 13.80
N ARG A 142 6.87 -13.07 13.19
CA ARG A 142 6.29 -11.73 13.40
C ARG A 142 4.87 -11.58 12.86
N LEU A 143 4.49 -12.31 11.82
CA LEU A 143 3.08 -12.34 11.36
C LEU A 143 2.17 -13.03 12.37
N VAL A 144 2.66 -14.10 13.02
CA VAL A 144 1.94 -14.75 14.11
C VAL A 144 1.75 -13.76 15.26
N ASP A 145 2.82 -13.11 15.73
CA ASP A 145 2.75 -12.09 16.79
C ASP A 145 1.70 -11.00 16.47
N VAL A 146 1.62 -10.57 15.21
CA VAL A 146 0.66 -9.53 14.78
C VAL A 146 -0.78 -10.00 14.86
N LEU A 147 -1.06 -11.22 14.40
CA LEU A 147 -2.42 -11.77 14.42
C LEU A 147 -2.85 -12.12 15.84
N GLU A 148 -1.91 -12.58 16.68
CA GLU A 148 -2.13 -12.79 18.10
C GLU A 148 -2.40 -11.46 18.82
N GLY A 149 -1.57 -10.43 18.61
CA GLY A 149 -1.81 -9.08 19.16
C GLY A 149 -3.11 -8.44 18.65
N ALA A 150 -3.47 -8.68 17.39
CA ALA A 150 -4.76 -8.24 16.86
C ALA A 150 -5.94 -8.93 17.56
N HIS A 151 -5.84 -10.24 17.83
CA HIS A 151 -6.86 -10.94 18.59
C HIS A 151 -6.96 -10.36 20.01
N GLU A 152 -5.85 -10.14 20.71
CA GLU A 152 -5.89 -9.61 22.07
C GLU A 152 -6.48 -8.19 22.14
N LEU A 153 -6.20 -7.35 21.16
CA LEU A 153 -6.73 -5.99 21.07
C LEU A 153 -8.25 -5.94 20.82
N HIS A 154 -8.81 -6.96 20.17
CA HIS A 154 -10.20 -6.96 19.72
C HIS A 154 -11.11 -7.89 20.51
N ASP A 155 -10.60 -9.06 20.90
CA ASP A 155 -11.35 -10.14 21.53
C ASP A 155 -10.97 -10.34 23.01
N GLY A 156 -9.94 -9.63 23.49
CA GLY A 156 -9.50 -9.62 24.88
C GLY A 156 -8.26 -10.48 25.16
N PRO A 157 -7.67 -10.35 26.36
CA PRO A 157 -6.42 -11.02 26.72
C PRO A 157 -6.61 -12.55 26.86
N GLY A 158 -5.58 -13.30 26.48
CA GLY A 158 -5.54 -14.75 26.64
C GLY A 158 -6.08 -15.49 25.42
N ILE A 159 -5.17 -15.87 24.52
CA ILE A 159 -5.52 -16.52 23.26
C ILE A 159 -5.67 -18.04 23.49
N PRO A 160 -6.85 -18.64 23.22
CA PRO A 160 -7.02 -20.08 23.32
C PRO A 160 -6.04 -20.82 22.39
N TYR A 161 -5.52 -21.97 22.84
CA TYR A 161 -4.56 -22.76 22.06
C TYR A 161 -5.08 -23.14 20.65
N SER A 162 -6.39 -23.40 20.53
CA SER A 162 -7.04 -23.67 19.25
C SER A 162 -6.95 -22.49 18.27
N ILE A 163 -7.04 -21.26 18.77
CA ILE A 163 -6.89 -20.03 17.99
C ILE A 163 -5.43 -19.80 17.63
N GLN A 164 -4.48 -19.95 18.55
CA GLN A 164 -3.05 -19.87 18.26
C GLN A 164 -2.64 -20.86 17.16
N LYS A 165 -3.12 -22.11 17.23
CA LYS A 165 -2.87 -23.13 16.20
C LYS A 165 -3.45 -22.71 14.85
N ARG A 166 -4.67 -22.17 14.82
CA ARG A 166 -5.32 -21.67 13.60
C ARG A 166 -4.57 -20.49 13.00
N ILE A 167 -4.10 -19.54 13.83
CA ILE A 167 -3.29 -18.40 13.40
C ILE A 167 -2.03 -18.89 12.70
N ARG A 168 -1.28 -19.79 13.34
CA ARG A 168 -0.05 -20.36 12.77
C ARG A 168 -0.30 -21.04 11.41
N GLN A 169 -1.33 -21.89 11.33
CA GLN A 169 -1.72 -22.54 10.07
C GLN A 169 -2.13 -21.52 8.99
N SER A 170 -2.85 -20.46 9.37
CA SER A 170 -3.27 -19.42 8.42
C SER A 170 -2.08 -18.62 7.89
N VAL A 171 -1.08 -18.34 8.74
CA VAL A 171 0.18 -17.70 8.32
C VAL A 171 0.97 -18.61 7.38
N ASP A 172 1.05 -19.90 7.66
CA ASP A 172 1.73 -20.87 6.78
C ASP A 172 1.09 -20.90 5.39
N GLN A 173 -0.23 -21.04 5.33
CA GLN A 173 -0.98 -20.99 4.08
C GLN A 173 -0.84 -19.65 3.36
N LEU A 174 -0.79 -18.54 4.11
CA LEU A 174 -0.60 -17.22 3.52
C LEU A 174 0.75 -17.11 2.81
N LEU A 175 1.83 -17.60 3.41
CA LEU A 175 3.18 -17.53 2.84
C LEU A 175 3.32 -18.39 1.57
N GLU A 176 2.50 -19.41 1.41
CA GLU A 176 2.43 -20.23 0.18
C GLU A 176 1.47 -19.64 -0.87
N SER A 177 0.69 -18.63 -0.50
CA SER A 177 -0.38 -18.10 -1.36
C SER A 177 0.13 -17.16 -2.46
N ARG A 178 -0.66 -17.07 -3.55
CA ARG A 178 -0.47 -16.04 -4.59
C ARG A 178 -0.54 -14.60 -4.05
N ARG A 179 -1.26 -14.39 -2.94
CA ARG A 179 -1.35 -13.06 -2.31
C ARG A 179 0.01 -12.64 -1.75
N PHE A 180 0.72 -13.56 -1.10
CA PHE A 180 2.07 -13.29 -0.60
C PHE A 180 3.07 -13.11 -1.74
N GLN A 181 2.97 -13.90 -2.82
CA GLN A 181 3.77 -13.69 -4.02
C GLN A 181 3.56 -12.28 -4.61
N GLY A 182 2.31 -11.84 -4.78
CA GLY A 182 2.00 -10.49 -5.25
C GLY A 182 2.53 -9.39 -4.32
N PHE A 183 2.46 -9.62 -2.99
CA PHE A 183 3.07 -8.73 -2.01
C PHE A 183 4.60 -8.65 -2.14
N MET A 184 5.27 -9.76 -2.42
CA MET A 184 6.72 -9.77 -2.64
C MET A 184 7.10 -9.05 -3.94
N GLU A 185 6.34 -9.23 -5.02
CA GLU A 185 6.53 -8.49 -6.27
C GLU A 185 6.33 -6.98 -6.07
N ALA A 186 5.34 -6.58 -5.27
CA ALA A 186 5.16 -5.19 -4.87
C ALA A 186 6.39 -4.63 -4.13
N GLY A 187 6.94 -5.42 -3.22
CA GLY A 187 8.18 -5.09 -2.52
C GLY A 187 9.34 -4.88 -3.48
N LYS A 188 9.48 -5.75 -4.49
CA LYS A 188 10.49 -5.64 -5.54
C LYS A 188 10.36 -4.34 -6.32
N ARG A 189 9.18 -4.08 -6.88
CA ARG A 189 8.90 -2.85 -7.65
C ARG A 189 9.26 -1.60 -6.85
N LYS A 190 8.92 -1.58 -5.56
CA LYS A 190 9.23 -0.46 -4.68
C LYS A 190 10.72 -0.35 -4.37
N ALA A 191 11.41 -1.46 -4.15
CA ALA A 191 12.86 -1.46 -3.94
C ALA A 191 13.60 -0.93 -5.16
N ASP A 192 13.20 -1.37 -6.36
CA ASP A 192 13.79 -0.92 -7.62
C ASP A 192 13.57 0.58 -7.83
N HIS A 193 12.34 1.07 -7.61
CA HIS A 193 12.04 2.50 -7.69
C HIS A 193 12.87 3.34 -6.70
N ILE A 194 13.05 2.85 -5.47
CA ILE A 194 13.90 3.53 -4.48
C ILE A 194 15.35 3.61 -4.96
N ALA A 195 15.89 2.51 -5.49
CA ALA A 195 17.26 2.45 -5.97
C ALA A 195 17.48 3.38 -7.18
N VAL A 196 16.54 3.43 -8.11
CA VAL A 196 16.59 4.35 -9.26
C VAL A 196 16.59 5.80 -8.80
N ASN A 197 15.69 6.18 -7.90
CA ASN A 197 15.63 7.56 -7.41
C ASN A 197 16.90 7.96 -6.66
N GLU A 198 17.45 7.07 -5.82
CA GLU A 198 18.72 7.30 -5.12
C GLU A 198 19.89 7.46 -6.10
N TYR A 199 19.89 6.68 -7.19
CA TYR A 199 20.89 6.81 -8.25
C TYR A 199 20.79 8.15 -8.99
N VAL A 200 19.58 8.55 -9.40
CA VAL A 200 19.34 9.82 -10.09
C VAL A 200 19.70 11.02 -9.21
N GLU A 201 19.31 10.99 -7.92
CA GLU A 201 19.68 12.03 -6.96
C GLU A 201 21.19 12.14 -6.78
N ARG A 202 21.92 11.02 -6.82
CA ARG A 202 23.38 11.02 -6.73
C ARG A 202 24.01 11.65 -7.97
N LEU A 203 23.57 11.27 -9.17
CA LEU A 203 24.07 11.86 -10.41
C LEU A 203 23.84 13.37 -10.47
N ALA A 204 22.68 13.85 -10.00
CA ALA A 204 22.38 15.27 -9.96
C ALA A 204 23.36 16.05 -9.06
N ARG A 205 23.75 15.48 -7.90
CA ARG A 205 24.72 16.09 -6.99
C ARG A 205 26.15 16.06 -7.53
N GLU A 206 26.50 15.03 -8.30
CA GLU A 206 27.83 14.88 -8.92
C GLU A 206 28.01 15.80 -10.14
N GLY A 207 26.91 16.21 -10.81
CA GLY A 207 26.95 17.15 -11.94
C GLY A 207 26.87 18.64 -11.55
N GLU A 208 26.68 18.95 -10.27
CA GLU A 208 26.67 20.32 -9.72
C GLU A 208 28.01 20.73 -9.06
N GLY A 209 29.04 19.87 -9.15
CA GLY A 209 30.41 20.14 -8.68
C GLY A 209 31.39 20.29 -9.83
#